data_AF-A0A0D7AES8-F1
#
_entry.id   AF-A0A0D7AES8-F1
#
_cell.length_a   1.000
_cell.length_b   1.000
_cell.length_c   1.000
_cell.angle_alpha   90.00
_cell.angle_beta   90.00
_cell.angle_gamma   90.00
#
_symmetry.space_group_name_H-M   'P 1'
#
loop_
_entity.id
_entity.type
_entity.pdbx_description
1 polymer ?
#
loop_
_entity_poly.entity_id
_entity_poly.type
_entity_poly.pdbx_seq_one_letter_code
_entity_poly.pdbx_strand_id
1 'polypeptide(L)'
;LSCLLFDIAIEPLACMIRKSGLSGYEIPEAENKLIVKMFANDMTVYLSEKDDYNKLSHILAEWCAASRAKFNIEKTVIIPIGSPEYR
;
A
#
# COMPACT_ATOMS: atom_id res chain seq x y z
N LEU A 1 20.06 -10.94 12.04
CA LEU A 1 20.27 -9.69 11.26
C LEU A 1 19.21 -9.47 10.17
N SER A 2 18.26 -10.39 9.93
CA SER A 2 17.38 -10.34 8.73
C SER A 2 16.15 -9.44 8.82
N CYS A 3 15.45 -9.34 9.96
CA CYS A 3 14.18 -8.59 10.03
C CYS A 3 14.39 -7.07 9.96
N LEU A 4 15.32 -6.53 10.76
CA LEU A 4 15.60 -5.09 10.76
C LEU A 4 16.11 -4.59 9.40
N LEU A 5 16.95 -5.39 8.72
CA LEU A 5 17.40 -5.06 7.37
C LEU A 5 16.26 -5.09 6.37
N PHE A 6 15.31 -6.00 6.53
CA PHE A 6 14.11 -6.05 5.71
C PHE A 6 13.24 -4.80 5.92
N ASP A 7 13.00 -4.41 7.18
CA ASP A 7 12.22 -3.21 7.51
C ASP A 7 12.85 -1.95 6.90
N ILE A 8 14.18 -1.83 6.98
CA ILE A 8 14.91 -0.73 6.33
C ILE A 8 14.78 -0.79 4.80
N ALA A 9 14.83 -1.98 4.20
CA ALA A 9 14.76 -2.15 2.75
C ALA A 9 13.38 -1.85 2.17
N ILE A 10 12.30 -2.07 2.93
CA ILE A 10 10.92 -1.81 2.48
C ILE A 10 10.44 -0.38 2.80
N GLU A 11 11.10 0.33 3.72
CA GLU A 11 10.73 1.70 4.10
C GLU A 11 10.69 2.71 2.93
N PRO A 12 11.58 2.63 1.91
CA PRO A 12 11.45 3.46 0.71
C PRO A 12 10.11 3.31 0.00
N LEU A 13 9.54 2.11 -0.05
CA LEU A 13 8.21 1.87 -0.63
C LEU A 13 7.13 2.57 0.20
N ALA A 14 7.19 2.46 1.53
CA ALA A 14 6.28 3.16 2.42
C ALA A 14 6.34 4.68 2.19
N CYS A 15 7.54 5.23 2.00
CA CYS A 15 7.76 6.63 1.66
C CYS A 15 7.15 7.02 0.31
N MET A 16 7.32 6.20 -0.73
CA MET A 16 6.72 6.43 -2.06
C MET A 16 5.18 6.46 -1.97
N ILE A 17 4.58 5.51 -1.24
CA ILE A 17 3.14 5.45 -1.05
C ILE A 17 2.63 6.67 -0.26
N ARG A 18 3.28 7.07 0.83
CA ARG A 18 2.87 8.26 1.61
C ARG A 18 2.98 9.56 0.80
N LYS A 19 3.97 9.67 -0.10
CA LYS A 19 4.17 10.84 -0.97
C LYS A 19 3.34 10.81 -2.26
N SER A 20 2.66 9.70 -2.54
CA SER A 20 1.94 9.51 -3.79
C SER A 20 0.76 10.46 -3.96
N GLY A 21 0.18 10.98 -2.88
CA GLY A 21 -1.08 11.72 -2.93
C GLY A 21 -2.30 10.80 -3.09
N LEU A 22 -2.17 9.50 -2.80
CA LEU A 22 -3.32 8.64 -2.54
C LEU A 22 -4.05 9.12 -1.27
N SER A 23 -5.37 9.08 -1.34
CA SER A 23 -6.25 9.52 -0.26
C SER A 23 -6.26 8.50 0.86
N GLY A 24 -6.39 7.21 0.54
CA GLY A 24 -6.41 6.15 1.54
C GLY A 24 -7.77 6.03 2.23
N TYR A 25 -7.75 5.62 3.50
CA TYR A 25 -8.95 5.40 4.29
C TYR A 25 -8.99 6.33 5.51
N GLU A 26 -10.05 7.13 5.60
CA GLU A 26 -10.32 7.99 6.76
C GLU A 26 -10.96 7.15 7.86
N ILE A 27 -10.32 7.12 9.03
CA ILE A 27 -10.87 6.43 10.21
C ILE A 27 -11.53 7.51 11.08
N PRO A 28 -12.81 7.37 11.43
CA PRO A 28 -13.47 8.29 12.36
C PRO A 28 -12.64 8.45 13.63
N GLU A 29 -12.47 9.69 14.07
CA GLU A 29 -11.73 10.06 15.29
C GLU A 29 -10.20 9.83 15.22
N ALA A 30 -9.66 9.30 14.12
CA ALA A 30 -8.22 9.25 13.92
C ALA A 30 -7.69 10.59 13.39
N GLU A 31 -6.55 11.03 13.92
CA GLU A 31 -5.89 12.26 13.44
C GLU A 31 -5.31 12.11 12.03
N ASN A 32 -4.94 10.88 11.66
CA ASN A 32 -4.29 10.58 10.39
C ASN A 32 -5.04 9.47 9.64
N LYS A 33 -5.15 9.65 8.34
CA LYS A 33 -5.67 8.65 7.41
C LYS A 33 -4.75 7.43 7.29
N LEU A 34 -5.35 6.26 7.07
CA LEU A 34 -4.66 5.01 6.85
C LEU A 34 -4.44 4.79 5.35
N ILE A 35 -3.18 4.79 4.89
CA ILE A 35 -2.86 4.58 3.47
C ILE A 35 -2.20 3.22 3.24
N VAL A 36 -1.27 2.84 4.13
CA VAL A 36 -0.54 1.57 4.00
C VAL A 36 -0.27 0.99 5.39
N LYS A 37 -0.45 -0.32 5.50
CA LYS A 37 -0.04 -1.14 6.64
C LYS A 37 0.97 -2.15 6.14
N MET A 38 2.12 -2.23 6.81
CA MET A 38 3.20 -3.14 6.46
C MET A 38 3.58 -3.95 7.70
N PHE A 39 3.69 -5.26 7.55
CA PHE A 39 4.14 -6.15 8.59
C PHE A 39 4.98 -7.26 7.96
N ALA A 40 6.30 -7.19 8.16
CA ALA A 40 7.25 -8.00 7.42
C ALA A 40 6.93 -7.96 5.91
N ASN A 41 6.81 -9.11 5.25
CA ASN A 41 6.52 -9.20 3.83
C ASN A 41 5.05 -8.93 3.46
N ASP A 42 4.15 -8.84 4.43
CA ASP A 42 2.73 -8.61 4.16
C ASP A 42 2.43 -7.11 4.15
N MET A 43 1.75 -6.68 3.10
CA MET A 43 1.35 -5.30 2.89
C MET A 43 -0.15 -5.23 2.60
N THR A 44 -0.81 -4.24 3.18
CA THR A 44 -2.16 -3.83 2.80
C THR A 44 -2.15 -2.35 2.45
N VAL A 45 -2.59 -2.03 1.25
CA VAL A 45 -2.80 -0.64 0.81
C VAL A 45 -4.28 -0.36 0.82
N TYR A 46 -4.64 0.79 1.37
CA TYR A 46 -6.01 1.27 1.45
C TYR A 46 -6.21 2.32 0.38
N LEU A 47 -7.29 2.21 -0.37
CA LEU A 47 -7.66 3.13 -1.44
C LEU A 47 -9.07 3.64 -1.15
N SER A 48 -9.28 4.93 -1.32
CA SER A 48 -10.61 5.51 -1.37
C SER A 48 -11.26 5.26 -2.73
N GLU A 49 -12.56 5.49 -2.83
CA GLU A 49 -13.30 5.51 -4.12
C GLU A 49 -12.73 6.52 -5.13
N LYS A 50 -11.98 7.53 -4.67
CA LYS A 50 -11.40 8.60 -5.49
C LYS A 50 -9.97 8.29 -5.93
N ASP A 51 -9.38 7.22 -5.42
CA ASP A 51 -8.01 6.85 -5.73
C ASP A 51 -7.94 6.01 -7.00
N ASP A 52 -6.97 6.35 -7.86
CA ASP A 52 -6.69 5.59 -9.06
C ASP A 52 -5.78 4.40 -8.74
N TYR A 53 -6.29 3.18 -8.95
CA TYR A 53 -5.53 1.95 -8.79
C TYR A 53 -4.29 1.88 -9.70
N ASN A 54 -4.32 2.52 -10.88
CA ASN A 54 -3.18 2.55 -11.78
C ASN A 54 -2.00 3.30 -11.16
N LYS A 55 -2.29 4.36 -10.39
CA LYS A 55 -1.27 5.13 -9.68
C LYS A 55 -0.54 4.28 -8.65
N LEU A 56 -1.28 3.49 -7.86
CA LEU A 56 -0.69 2.50 -6.96
C LEU A 56 0.15 1.50 -7.75
N SER A 57 -0.41 0.94 -8.83
CA SER A 57 0.29 -0.05 -9.67
C SER A 57 1.61 0.49 -10.23
N HIS A 58 1.67 1.76 -10.61
CA HIS A 58 2.89 2.41 -11.10
C HIS A 58 3.95 2.54 -10.02
N ILE A 59 3.56 2.94 -8.80
CA ILE A 59 4.46 3.04 -7.64
C ILE A 59 5.05 1.66 -7.31
N LEU A 60 4.22 0.62 -7.28
CA LEU A 60 4.66 -0.74 -7.02
C LEU A 60 5.64 -1.23 -8.10
N ALA A 61 5.34 -0.95 -9.38
CA ALA A 61 6.20 -1.34 -10.50
C ALA A 61 7.56 -0.61 -10.46
N GLU A 62 7.58 0.68 -10.18
CA GLU A 62 8.80 1.48 -10.05
C GLU A 62 9.68 0.96 -8.90
N TRP A 63 9.08 0.72 -7.74
CA TRP A 63 9.82 0.18 -6.60
C TRP A 63 10.35 -1.23 -6.88
N CYS A 64 9.56 -2.10 -7.54
CA CYS A 64 10.02 -3.43 -7.96
C CYS A 64 11.20 -3.35 -8.94
N ALA A 65 11.17 -2.41 -9.89
CA ALA A 65 12.27 -2.21 -10.84
C ALA A 65 13.57 -1.78 -10.13
N ALA A 66 13.46 -0.88 -9.15
CA ALA A 66 14.62 -0.38 -8.40
C ALA A 66 15.16 -1.39 -7.38
N SER A 67 14.29 -2.04 -6.62
CA SER A 67 14.65 -2.97 -5.52
C SER A 67 14.97 -4.38 -6.00
N ARG A 68 14.51 -4.76 -7.22
CA ARG A 68 14.46 -6.13 -7.74
C ARG A 68 13.57 -7.09 -6.94
N ALA A 69 12.83 -6.59 -5.94
CA ALA A 69 11.81 -7.37 -5.24
C ALA A 69 10.58 -7.56 -6.13
N LYS A 70 9.79 -8.61 -5.84
CA LYS A 70 8.59 -8.96 -6.61
C LYS A 70 7.42 -9.21 -5.68
N PHE A 71 6.28 -8.58 -5.97
CA PHE A 71 5.02 -8.92 -5.34
C PHE A 71 4.50 -10.26 -5.85
N ASN A 72 3.89 -11.03 -4.95
CA ASN A 72 3.18 -12.24 -5.33
C ASN A 72 1.76 -11.86 -5.76
N ILE A 73 1.58 -11.69 -7.07
CA ILE A 73 0.28 -11.31 -7.66
C ILE A 73 -0.79 -12.37 -7.40
N GLU A 74 -0.44 -13.66 -7.40
CA GLU A 74 -1.38 -14.75 -7.12
C GLU A 74 -1.94 -14.70 -5.69
N LYS A 75 -1.16 -14.16 -4.75
CA LYS A 75 -1.59 -13.94 -3.36
C LYS A 75 -2.23 -12.57 -3.13
N THR A 76 -2.20 -11.68 -4.12
CA THR A 76 -2.74 -10.33 -3.99
C THR A 76 -4.25 -10.38 -4.16
N VAL A 77 -4.98 -9.89 -3.16
CA VAL A 77 -6.45 -9.83 -3.17
C VAL A 77 -6.91 -8.39 -3.07
N ILE A 78 -7.91 -8.03 -3.87
CA ILE A 78 -8.63 -6.75 -3.75
C ILE A 78 -9.89 -7.03 -2.94
N ILE A 79 -10.03 -6.37 -1.80
CA ILE A 79 -11.15 -6.53 -0.89
C ILE A 79 -11.98 -5.25 -0.92
N PRO A 80 -13.18 -5.24 -1.54
CA PRO A 80 -14.05 -4.08 -1.49
C PRO A 80 -14.59 -3.90 -0.06
N ILE A 81 -14.45 -2.68 0.47
CA ILE A 81 -14.91 -2.28 1.80
C ILE A 81 -15.82 -1.07 1.67
N GLY A 82 -16.92 -1.02 2.43
CA GLY A 82 -17.93 0.04 2.31
C GLY A 82 -19.36 -0.49 2.37
N SER A 83 -20.33 0.38 2.06
CA SER A 83 -21.75 0.01 2.06
C SER A 83 -22.09 -0.90 0.88
N PRO A 84 -23.18 -1.70 0.98
CA PRO A 84 -23.56 -2.68 -0.04
C PRO A 84 -23.80 -2.07 -1.43
N GLU A 85 -24.16 -0.79 -1.53
CA GLU A 85 -24.29 -0.12 -2.82
C GLU A 85 -22.94 0.11 -3.53
N TYR A 86 -21.82 0.08 -2.79
CA TYR A 86 -20.46 0.32 -3.27
C TYR A 86 -19.54 -0.90 -3.10
N ARG A 87 -20.13 -2.08 -2.83
CA ARG A 87 -19.44 -3.38 -2.85
C ARG A 87 -19.56 -4.06 -4.21
#